data_AF-A0A925HM72-F1
#
_entry.id   AF-A0A925HM72-F1
#
_cell.length_a   1.000
_cell.length_b   1.000
_cell.length_c   1.000
_cell.angle_alpha   90.00
_cell.angle_beta   90.00
_cell.angle_gamma   90.00
#
_symmetry.space_group_name_H-M   'P 1'
#
loop_
_entity.id
_entity.type
_entity.pdbx_description
1 polymer ?
#
loop_
_entity_poly.entity_id
_entity_poly.type
_entity_poly.pdbx_seq_one_letter_code
_entity_poly.pdbx_strand_id
1 'polypeptide(L)'
;MRGIRCEAVECDEIWTFVGKKEGVMKADERKANPELGNQYTYIALDPVSKMIPAFHVGKRDSVNTHHFIEDLSRRIEGSTQVSTDAWGPYSPAIARYFGNRATYATITKFYASENPGAGRYAPPRVSGTEITEVLGIPDYSKVCTSYVERQNLTLRMKVARFHRLILAFSRKLANLKAAVALYFWSYNFCLIHRSLRMTPAMAAGITDRIWELDELI
;
A
#
# COMPACT_ATOMS: atom_id res chain seq x y z
N MET A 1 10.66 5.64 12.00
CA MET A 1 10.84 4.17 12.13
C MET A 1 11.86 3.72 11.11
N ARG A 2 13.00 3.18 11.54
CA ARG A 2 14.10 2.63 10.71
C ARG A 2 14.64 1.39 11.42
N GLY A 3 15.42 0.56 10.71
CA GLY A 3 15.99 -0.65 11.31
C GLY A 3 15.00 -1.81 11.39
N ILE A 4 14.02 -1.84 10.47
CA ILE A 4 12.95 -2.85 10.47
C ILE A 4 13.45 -4.07 9.72
N ARG A 5 13.36 -5.25 10.33
CA ARG A 5 13.67 -6.51 9.65
C ARG A 5 12.41 -7.10 9.06
N CYS A 6 12.37 -7.22 7.73
CA CYS A 6 11.29 -7.87 7.00
C CYS A 6 11.93 -8.88 6.05
N GLU A 7 11.54 -10.15 6.15
CA GLU A 7 11.99 -11.16 5.18
C GLU A 7 11.30 -11.01 3.83
N ALA A 8 10.05 -10.53 3.85
CA ALA A 8 9.25 -10.23 2.68
C ALA A 8 8.43 -8.96 2.91
N VAL A 9 8.12 -8.25 1.84
CA VAL A 9 7.24 -7.08 1.84
C VAL A 9 6.35 -7.13 0.60
N GLU A 10 5.06 -6.93 0.83
CA GLU A 10 4.07 -6.74 -0.24
C GLU A 10 3.81 -5.24 -0.43
N CYS A 11 3.84 -4.77 -1.68
CA CYS A 11 3.48 -3.39 -2.01
C CYS A 11 2.30 -3.34 -2.99
N ASP A 12 1.38 -2.41 -2.75
CA ASP A 12 0.23 -2.14 -3.60
C ASP A 12 -0.24 -0.68 -3.43
N GLU A 13 -1.09 -0.20 -4.33
CA GLU A 13 -1.72 1.11 -4.24
C GLU A 13 -3.24 1.05 -4.16
N ILE A 14 -3.80 1.89 -3.30
CA ILE A 14 -5.24 2.10 -3.23
C ILE A 14 -5.65 3.50 -3.68
N TRP A 15 -6.60 3.52 -4.61
CA TRP A 15 -7.18 4.73 -5.18
C TRP A 15 -8.14 5.46 -4.20
N THR A 16 -8.07 6.78 -4.23
CA THR A 16 -9.08 7.74 -3.74
C THR A 16 -9.03 9.02 -4.59
N PHE A 17 -9.73 10.08 -4.22
CA PHE A 17 -9.67 11.38 -4.89
C PHE A 17 -9.67 12.56 -3.92
N VAL A 18 -9.16 13.69 -4.39
CA VAL A 18 -9.12 14.96 -3.65
C VAL A 18 -9.90 16.03 -4.41
N GLY A 19 -10.82 16.68 -3.70
CA GLY A 19 -11.67 17.78 -4.18
C GLY A 19 -12.75 17.34 -5.18
N LYS A 20 -12.33 16.75 -6.29
CA LYS A 20 -13.20 16.40 -7.41
C LYS A 20 -12.67 15.14 -8.09
N LYS A 21 -13.55 14.28 -8.60
CA LYS A 21 -13.14 13.08 -9.35
C LYS A 21 -12.46 13.49 -10.66
N GLU A 22 -11.38 12.81 -11.01
CA GLU A 22 -10.56 13.20 -12.16
C GLU A 22 -11.30 13.13 -13.51
N GLY A 23 -12.29 12.22 -13.63
CA GLY A 23 -13.11 12.07 -14.83
C GLY A 23 -14.07 13.23 -15.12
N VAL A 24 -14.30 14.13 -14.16
CA VAL A 24 -15.14 15.33 -14.36
C VAL A 24 -14.30 16.62 -14.41
N MET A 25 -12.97 16.51 -14.35
CA MET A 25 -12.05 17.65 -14.44
C MET A 25 -11.71 17.96 -15.89
N LYS A 26 -11.53 19.25 -16.20
CA LYS A 26 -10.98 19.66 -17.50
C LYS A 26 -9.48 19.38 -17.56
N ALA A 27 -8.92 19.20 -18.76
CA ALA A 27 -7.49 18.91 -18.93
C ALA A 27 -6.60 20.01 -18.31
N ASP A 28 -6.92 21.28 -18.56
CA ASP A 28 -6.15 22.42 -18.02
C ASP A 28 -6.27 22.51 -16.50
N GLU A 29 -7.45 22.21 -15.94
CA GLU A 29 -7.69 22.16 -14.50
C GLU A 29 -6.81 21.09 -13.85
N ARG A 30 -6.69 19.91 -14.48
CA ARG A 30 -5.85 18.80 -14.02
C ARG A 30 -4.36 19.17 -14.07
N LYS A 31 -3.92 19.86 -15.13
CA LYS A 31 -2.53 20.29 -15.29
C LYS A 31 -2.15 21.38 -14.27
N ALA A 32 -3.06 22.33 -14.02
CA ALA A 32 -2.83 23.42 -13.08
C ALA A 32 -2.90 22.99 -11.61
N ASN A 33 -3.66 21.93 -11.29
CA ASN A 33 -3.91 21.50 -9.92
C ASN A 33 -3.57 20.02 -9.70
N PRO A 34 -2.28 19.65 -9.63
CA PRO A 34 -1.85 18.26 -9.45
C PRO A 34 -2.31 17.64 -8.12
N GLU A 35 -2.71 18.45 -7.14
CA GLU A 35 -3.26 17.96 -5.87
C GLU A 35 -4.72 17.47 -5.97
N LEU A 36 -5.46 17.92 -6.99
CA LEU A 36 -6.85 17.54 -7.20
C LEU A 36 -6.96 16.26 -8.05
N GLY A 37 -8.14 15.66 -8.08
CA GLY A 37 -8.38 14.49 -8.90
C GLY A 37 -7.95 13.21 -8.20
N ASN A 38 -7.49 12.24 -9.01
CA ASN A 38 -7.12 10.92 -8.52
C ASN A 38 -5.89 11.02 -7.62
N GLN A 39 -5.91 10.33 -6.49
CA GLN A 39 -4.78 10.19 -5.60
C GLN A 39 -4.68 8.72 -5.17
N TYR A 40 -3.48 8.28 -4.87
CA TYR A 40 -3.18 6.91 -4.52
C TYR A 40 -2.40 6.88 -3.22
N THR A 41 -2.73 5.90 -2.37
CA THR A 41 -1.93 5.57 -1.19
C THR A 41 -1.16 4.30 -1.49
N TYR A 42 0.15 4.46 -1.65
CA TYR A 42 1.11 3.37 -1.74
C TYR A 42 1.33 2.81 -0.34
N ILE A 43 1.29 1.49 -0.20
CA ILE A 43 1.42 0.80 1.08
C ILE A 43 2.45 -0.31 0.92
N ALA A 44 3.41 -0.36 1.84
CA ALA A 44 4.25 -1.53 2.05
C ALA A 44 3.75 -2.27 3.29
N LEU A 45 3.62 -3.59 3.22
CA LEU A 45 3.18 -4.42 4.33
C LEU A 45 4.12 -5.61 4.51
N ASP A 46 4.57 -5.84 5.74
CA ASP A 46 5.23 -7.09 6.12
C ASP A 46 4.15 -8.17 6.39
N PRO A 47 4.13 -9.27 5.64
CA PRO A 47 3.12 -10.31 5.80
C PRO A 47 3.25 -11.08 7.12
N VAL A 48 4.38 -11.04 7.83
CA VAL A 48 4.56 -11.75 9.11
C VAL A 48 4.06 -10.88 10.26
N SER A 49 4.69 -9.72 10.48
CA SER A 49 4.34 -8.81 11.58
C SER A 49 3.07 -7.98 11.31
N LYS A 50 2.57 -8.00 10.07
CA LYS A 50 1.50 -7.11 9.57
C LYS A 50 1.85 -5.63 9.62
N MET A 51 3.10 -5.28 9.94
CA MET A 51 3.52 -3.90 10.06
C MET A 51 3.47 -3.19 8.69
N ILE A 52 3.14 -1.90 8.73
CA ILE A 52 3.28 -1.01 7.58
C ILE A 52 4.60 -0.24 7.73
N PRO A 53 5.73 -0.72 7.17
CA PRO A 53 7.02 -0.06 7.28
C PRO A 53 7.06 1.31 6.60
N ALA A 54 6.38 1.46 5.46
CA ALA A 54 6.30 2.70 4.70
C ALA A 54 4.94 2.84 4.02
N PHE A 55 4.53 4.09 3.80
CA PHE A 55 3.40 4.45 2.97
C PHE A 55 3.67 5.81 2.31
N HIS A 56 3.01 6.08 1.19
CA HIS A 56 3.13 7.37 0.50
C HIS A 56 1.81 7.76 -0.15
N VAL A 57 1.47 9.04 -0.15
CA VAL A 57 0.25 9.55 -0.80
C VAL A 57 0.62 10.53 -1.91
N GLY A 58 0.18 10.22 -3.12
CA GLY A 58 0.42 11.04 -4.30
C GLY A 58 -0.26 10.52 -5.55
N LYS A 59 0.13 11.06 -6.70
CA LYS A 59 -0.33 10.59 -8.01
C LYS A 59 0.23 9.19 -8.28
N ARG A 60 -0.49 8.38 -9.07
CA ARG A 60 0.02 7.08 -9.54
C ARG A 60 0.95 7.29 -10.72
N ASP A 61 2.19 7.62 -10.41
CA ASP A 61 3.25 7.88 -11.39
C ASP A 61 4.61 7.38 -10.89
N SER A 62 5.60 7.42 -11.78
CA SER A 62 6.95 6.95 -11.48
C SER A 62 7.62 7.77 -10.37
N VAL A 63 7.40 9.08 -10.31
CA VAL A 63 8.01 9.94 -9.29
C VAL A 63 7.58 9.52 -7.89
N ASN A 64 6.26 9.33 -7.70
CA ASN A 64 5.71 8.91 -6.41
C ASN A 64 6.08 7.46 -6.06
N THR A 65 6.13 6.55 -7.05
CA THR A 65 6.64 5.19 -6.82
C THR A 65 8.10 5.20 -6.36
N HIS A 66 8.95 6.04 -6.95
CA HIS A 66 10.35 6.18 -6.54
C HIS A 66 10.48 6.74 -5.12
N HIS A 67 9.72 7.79 -4.76
CA HIS A 67 9.72 8.32 -3.40
C HIS A 67 9.28 7.27 -2.37
N PHE A 68 8.26 6.48 -2.69
CA PHE A 68 7.76 5.41 -1.84
C PHE A 68 8.81 4.30 -1.61
N ILE A 69 9.40 3.79 -2.69
CA ILE A 69 10.41 2.72 -2.61
C ILE A 69 11.71 3.21 -1.97
N GLU A 70 12.11 4.46 -2.18
CA GLU A 70 13.25 5.07 -1.50
C GLU A 70 13.03 5.19 0.01
N ASP A 71 11.85 5.64 0.45
CA ASP A 71 11.52 5.69 1.88
C ASP A 71 11.50 4.27 2.47
N LEU A 72 10.89 3.31 1.78
CA LEU A 72 10.88 1.91 2.21
C LEU A 72 12.30 1.33 2.35
N SER A 73 13.17 1.54 1.37
CA SER A 73 14.52 0.96 1.35
C SER A 73 15.44 1.50 2.44
N ARG A 74 15.18 2.72 2.92
CA ARG A 74 15.88 3.37 4.04
C ARG A 74 15.41 2.88 5.41
N ARG A 75 14.24 2.23 5.47
CA ARG A 75 13.64 1.74 6.73
C ARG A 75 13.92 0.27 6.97
N ILE A 76 14.00 -0.52 5.90
CA ILE A 76 14.34 -1.94 5.96
C ILE A 76 15.83 -2.13 6.21
N GLU A 77 16.16 -2.90 7.24
CA GLU A 77 17.51 -3.37 7.53
C GLU A 77 17.78 -4.69 6.81
N GLY A 78 18.99 -4.82 6.24
CA GLY A 78 19.41 -6.05 5.56
C GLY A 78 18.73 -6.24 4.20
N SER A 79 18.50 -7.51 3.86
CA SER A 79 17.89 -7.94 2.60
C SER A 79 16.44 -8.38 2.79
N THR A 80 15.59 -8.13 1.80
CA THR A 80 14.16 -8.50 1.81
C THR A 80 13.73 -9.04 0.45
N GLN A 81 12.68 -9.84 0.40
CA GLN A 81 11.94 -10.09 -0.84
C GLN A 81 10.84 -9.05 -1.01
N VAL A 82 10.62 -8.52 -2.21
CA VAL A 82 9.53 -7.61 -2.53
C VAL A 82 8.56 -8.30 -3.48
N SER A 83 7.25 -8.13 -3.24
CA SER A 83 6.18 -8.60 -4.12
C SER A 83 5.22 -7.46 -4.42
N THR A 84 4.91 -7.21 -5.70
CA THR A 84 3.95 -6.18 -6.11
C THR A 84 3.00 -6.68 -7.20
N ASP A 85 2.02 -5.86 -7.56
CA ASP A 85 1.33 -5.98 -8.85
C ASP A 85 2.29 -5.65 -10.01
N ALA A 86 1.89 -5.94 -11.25
CA ALA A 86 2.72 -5.69 -12.44
C ALA A 86 2.77 -4.19 -12.84
N TRP A 87 2.72 -3.25 -11.88
CA TRP A 87 2.86 -1.83 -12.17
C TRP A 87 4.32 -1.47 -12.53
N GLY A 88 4.54 -1.11 -13.80
CA GLY A 88 5.86 -0.93 -14.41
C GLY A 88 6.89 -0.13 -13.59
N PRO A 89 6.54 1.01 -12.97
CA PRO A 89 7.47 1.82 -12.18
C PRO A 89 8.11 1.15 -10.96
N TYR A 90 7.57 0.05 -10.42
CA TYR A 90 8.20 -0.64 -9.28
C TYR A 90 9.55 -1.23 -9.64
N SER A 91 9.68 -1.84 -10.83
CA SER A 91 10.93 -2.48 -11.27
C SER A 91 12.14 -1.54 -11.24
N PRO A 92 12.15 -0.38 -11.93
CA PRO A 92 13.28 0.54 -11.89
C PRO A 92 13.48 1.15 -10.50
N ALA A 93 12.42 1.36 -9.72
CA ALA A 93 12.54 1.91 -8.37
C ALA A 93 13.23 0.91 -7.41
N ILE A 94 12.81 -0.36 -7.41
CA ILE A 94 13.38 -1.41 -6.56
C ILE A 94 14.84 -1.66 -6.94
N ALA A 95 15.13 -1.79 -8.24
CA ALA A 95 16.50 -1.94 -8.72
C ALA A 95 17.41 -0.78 -8.28
N ARG A 96 16.90 0.46 -8.30
CA ARG A 96 17.66 1.65 -7.90
C ARG A 96 17.94 1.74 -6.41
N TYR A 97 16.94 1.50 -5.55
CA TYR A 97 17.03 1.82 -4.13
C TYR A 97 17.32 0.62 -3.21
N PHE A 98 16.93 -0.58 -3.62
CA PHE A 98 17.33 -1.82 -2.94
C PHE A 98 18.56 -2.43 -3.60
N GLY A 99 18.60 -2.49 -4.94
CA GLY A 99 19.67 -3.16 -5.67
C GLY A 99 19.79 -4.62 -5.21
N ASN A 100 21.01 -5.04 -4.84
CA ASN A 100 21.28 -6.40 -4.35
C ASN A 100 20.71 -6.71 -2.96
N ARG A 101 20.12 -5.73 -2.26
CA ARG A 101 19.42 -5.94 -0.99
C ARG A 101 17.98 -6.42 -1.16
N ALA A 102 17.51 -6.64 -2.39
CA ALA A 102 16.22 -7.26 -2.59
C ALA A 102 16.18 -8.28 -3.73
N THR A 103 15.37 -9.31 -3.53
CA THR A 103 14.77 -10.06 -4.63
C THR A 103 13.38 -9.49 -4.91
N TYR A 104 12.91 -9.55 -6.15
CA TYR A 104 11.65 -8.94 -6.55
C TYR A 104 10.92 -9.78 -7.59
N ALA A 105 9.64 -10.02 -7.31
CA ALA A 105 8.70 -10.68 -8.22
C ALA A 105 7.40 -9.90 -8.32
N THR A 106 6.74 -9.96 -9.48
CA THR A 106 5.39 -9.43 -9.68
C THR A 106 4.37 -10.56 -9.74
N ILE A 107 3.15 -10.25 -9.33
CA ILE A 107 2.02 -11.18 -9.36
C ILE A 107 0.88 -10.60 -10.17
N THR A 108 0.51 -11.30 -11.23
CA THR A 108 -0.64 -10.95 -12.08
C THR A 108 -1.76 -11.94 -11.82
N LYS A 109 -2.90 -11.46 -11.30
CA LYS A 109 -4.10 -12.28 -11.09
C LYS A 109 -5.01 -12.20 -12.32
N PHE A 110 -5.30 -13.34 -12.93
CA PHE A 110 -6.30 -13.45 -13.98
C PHE A 110 -7.67 -13.68 -13.33
N TYR A 111 -8.68 -13.03 -13.87
CA TYR A 111 -10.06 -13.17 -13.42
C TYR A 111 -10.90 -13.82 -14.51
N ALA A 112 -11.77 -14.75 -14.12
CA ALA A 112 -12.70 -15.36 -15.05
C ALA A 112 -13.66 -14.30 -15.63
N SER A 113 -13.89 -14.34 -16.93
CA SER A 113 -14.92 -13.54 -17.59
C SER A 113 -16.30 -14.06 -17.19
N GLU A 114 -16.82 -13.58 -16.08
CA GLU A 114 -18.20 -13.81 -15.67
C GLU A 114 -19.04 -12.64 -16.16
N ASN A 115 -20.11 -12.88 -16.93
CA ASN A 115 -21.11 -11.86 -17.25
C ASN A 115 -21.87 -11.54 -15.95
N PRO A 116 -21.56 -10.44 -15.24
CA PRO A 116 -22.24 -10.14 -14.00
C PRO A 116 -23.59 -9.55 -14.42
N GLY A 117 -24.66 -10.33 -14.31
CA GLY A 117 -26.01 -9.77 -14.37
C GLY A 117 -26.14 -8.56 -13.43
N ALA A 118 -27.08 -7.67 -13.72
CA ALA A 118 -27.29 -6.46 -12.93
C ALA A 118 -27.43 -6.80 -11.43
N GLY A 119 -26.57 -6.23 -10.58
CA GLY A 119 -26.64 -6.37 -9.12
C GLY A 119 -25.59 -7.24 -8.44
N ARG A 120 -24.65 -7.86 -9.16
CA ARG A 120 -23.54 -8.59 -8.50
C ARG A 120 -22.49 -7.63 -7.92
N TYR A 121 -22.39 -7.59 -6.59
CA TYR A 121 -21.36 -6.85 -5.84
C TYR A 121 -20.14 -7.72 -5.43
N ALA A 122 -20.11 -8.99 -5.82
CA ALA A 122 -18.98 -9.88 -5.54
C ALA A 122 -17.91 -9.79 -6.64
N PRO A 123 -16.61 -9.73 -6.29
CA PRO A 123 -15.54 -9.73 -7.27
C PRO A 123 -15.60 -11.00 -8.16
N PRO A 124 -15.09 -10.94 -9.40
CA PRO A 124 -14.95 -12.11 -10.24
C PRO A 124 -14.06 -13.17 -9.57
N ARG A 125 -14.29 -14.44 -9.89
CA ARG A 125 -13.39 -15.51 -9.43
C ARG A 125 -12.01 -15.35 -10.08
N VAL A 126 -10.96 -15.50 -9.28
CA VAL A 126 -9.59 -15.58 -9.79
C VAL A 126 -9.46 -16.90 -10.55
N SER A 127 -9.13 -16.82 -11.84
CA SER A 127 -8.96 -17.97 -12.73
C SER A 127 -7.52 -18.50 -12.76
N GLY A 128 -6.55 -17.67 -12.41
CA GLY A 128 -5.14 -18.04 -12.38
C GLY A 128 -4.27 -16.94 -11.81
N THR A 129 -3.02 -17.27 -11.54
CA THR A 129 -2.01 -16.30 -11.11
C THR A 129 -0.72 -16.59 -11.87
N GLU A 130 -0.08 -15.54 -12.37
CA GLU A 130 1.23 -15.61 -13.01
C GLU A 130 2.24 -14.84 -12.16
N ILE A 131 3.37 -15.48 -11.91
CA ILE A 131 4.50 -14.91 -11.20
C ILE A 131 5.58 -14.60 -12.23
N THR A 132 6.11 -13.39 -12.19
CA THR A 132 7.26 -12.98 -13.00
C THR A 132 8.41 -12.62 -12.08
N GLU A 133 9.55 -13.29 -12.26
CA GLU A 133 10.80 -12.91 -11.61
C GLU A 133 11.38 -11.66 -12.28
N VAL A 134 11.71 -10.64 -11.49
CA VAL A 134 12.17 -9.35 -12.03
C VAL A 134 13.59 -9.03 -11.57
N LEU A 135 13.93 -9.30 -10.30
CA LEU A 135 15.26 -9.06 -9.75
C LEU A 135 15.68 -10.19 -8.80
N GLY A 136 16.88 -10.73 -9.02
CA GLY A 136 17.40 -11.83 -8.20
C GLY A 136 16.59 -13.11 -8.34
N ILE A 137 16.76 -14.03 -7.38
CA ILE A 137 16.04 -15.32 -7.33
C ILE A 137 15.10 -15.29 -6.13
N PRO A 138 13.79 -15.02 -6.33
CA PRO A 138 12.82 -14.97 -5.24
C PRO A 138 12.49 -16.38 -4.72
N ASP A 139 12.17 -16.46 -3.42
CA ASP A 139 11.48 -17.61 -2.85
C ASP A 139 10.00 -17.53 -3.25
N TYR A 140 9.59 -18.38 -4.20
CA TYR A 140 8.23 -18.45 -4.72
C TYR A 140 7.16 -18.65 -3.64
N SER A 141 7.49 -19.26 -2.50
CA SER A 141 6.53 -19.45 -1.40
C SER A 141 6.15 -18.14 -0.70
N LYS A 142 7.00 -17.11 -0.83
CA LYS A 142 6.82 -15.78 -0.25
C LYS A 142 6.24 -14.76 -1.23
N VAL A 143 6.10 -15.13 -2.51
CA VAL A 143 5.55 -14.25 -3.54
C VAL A 143 4.02 -14.14 -3.35
N CYS A 144 3.57 -13.04 -2.76
CA CYS A 144 2.15 -12.78 -2.51
C CYS A 144 1.82 -11.26 -2.53
N THR A 145 0.55 -10.90 -2.81
CA THR A 145 -0.01 -9.54 -2.65
C THR A 145 -1.30 -9.54 -1.83
N SER A 146 -1.71 -10.70 -1.31
CA SER A 146 -3.03 -10.87 -0.72
C SER A 146 -3.16 -10.18 0.64
N TYR A 147 -2.05 -10.01 1.38
CA TYR A 147 -2.08 -9.34 2.67
C TYR A 147 -2.18 -7.83 2.52
N VAL A 148 -1.45 -7.22 1.57
CA VAL A 148 -1.59 -5.79 1.27
C VAL A 148 -2.95 -5.48 0.64
N GLU A 149 -3.48 -6.36 -0.22
CA GLU A 149 -4.85 -6.23 -0.74
C GLU A 149 -5.91 -6.28 0.38
N ARG A 150 -5.72 -7.17 1.37
CA ARG A 150 -6.57 -7.21 2.57
C ARG A 150 -6.43 -5.93 3.39
N GLN A 151 -5.23 -5.38 3.50
CA GLN A 151 -5.01 -4.12 4.19
C GLN A 151 -5.64 -2.93 3.46
N ASN A 152 -5.65 -2.94 2.13
CA ASN A 152 -6.39 -1.97 1.31
C ASN A 152 -7.89 -1.99 1.64
N LEU A 153 -8.46 -3.18 1.84
CA LEU A 153 -9.83 -3.29 2.34
C LEU A 153 -9.98 -2.74 3.77
N THR A 154 -9.03 -2.99 4.67
CA THR A 154 -9.07 -2.47 6.04
C THR A 154 -8.99 -0.94 6.07
N LEU A 155 -8.05 -0.33 5.34
CA LEU A 155 -7.93 1.12 5.19
C LEU A 155 -9.24 1.70 4.68
N ARG A 156 -9.83 1.06 3.65
CA ARG A 156 -11.13 1.46 3.12
C ARG A 156 -12.19 1.48 4.21
N MET A 157 -12.32 0.43 5.01
CA MET A 157 -13.33 0.35 6.05
C MET A 157 -13.10 1.35 7.19
N LYS A 158 -11.85 1.62 7.56
CA LYS A 158 -11.49 2.45 8.72
C LYS A 158 -11.39 3.94 8.43
N VAL A 159 -11.08 4.32 7.19
CA VAL A 159 -10.90 5.71 6.82
C VAL A 159 -11.94 6.09 5.77
N ALA A 160 -12.96 6.85 6.20
CA ALA A 160 -14.11 7.22 5.36
C ALA A 160 -13.74 7.86 4.00
N ARG A 161 -12.56 8.49 3.94
CA ARG A 161 -11.94 9.06 2.72
C ARG A 161 -11.71 8.06 1.59
N PHE A 162 -11.80 6.76 1.87
CA PHE A 162 -11.62 5.68 0.90
C PHE A 162 -12.91 4.92 0.61
N HIS A 163 -14.00 5.20 1.33
CA HIS A 163 -15.31 4.61 1.04
C HIS A 163 -15.77 4.99 -0.37
N ARG A 164 -16.40 4.03 -1.05
CA ARG A 164 -16.99 4.27 -2.37
C ARG A 164 -18.41 4.81 -2.20
N LEU A 165 -18.82 5.65 -3.15
CA LEU A 165 -20.20 6.16 -3.27
C LEU A 165 -20.71 6.97 -2.05
N ILE A 166 -19.80 7.69 -1.36
CA ILE A 166 -20.17 8.65 -0.31
C ILE A 166 -19.48 10.01 -0.51
N LEU A 167 -19.94 11.03 0.21
CA LEU A 167 -19.42 12.41 0.15
C LEU A 167 -18.23 12.69 1.09
N ALA A 168 -17.73 11.68 1.81
CA ALA A 168 -16.57 11.84 2.69
C ALA A 168 -15.26 11.77 1.91
N PHE A 169 -14.89 12.82 1.18
CA PHE A 169 -13.59 12.93 0.49
C PHE A 169 -12.77 14.09 1.05
N SER A 170 -11.46 14.06 0.82
CA SER A 170 -10.57 15.16 1.22
C SER A 170 -10.65 16.31 0.23
N ARG A 171 -10.84 17.56 0.70
CA ARG A 171 -10.79 18.74 -0.18
C ARG A 171 -9.37 19.19 -0.53
N LYS A 172 -8.39 18.85 0.32
CA LYS A 172 -6.96 19.19 0.17
C LYS A 172 -6.12 17.93 0.29
N LEU A 173 -5.02 17.85 -0.47
CA LEU A 173 -4.10 16.72 -0.41
C LEU A 173 -3.43 16.60 0.96
N ALA A 174 -3.08 17.72 1.58
CA ALA A 174 -2.53 17.77 2.94
C ALA A 174 -3.44 17.05 3.96
N ASN A 175 -4.76 17.23 3.87
CA ASN A 175 -5.71 16.59 4.79
C ASN A 175 -5.85 15.08 4.51
N LEU A 176 -5.70 14.64 3.25
CA LEU A 176 -5.63 13.22 2.93
C LEU A 176 -4.36 12.60 3.53
N LYS A 177 -3.20 13.24 3.31
CA LYS A 177 -1.91 12.83 3.87
C LYS A 177 -1.96 12.70 5.39
N ALA A 178 -2.47 13.72 6.09
CA ALA A 178 -2.60 13.70 7.53
C ALA A 178 -3.51 12.57 8.03
N ALA A 179 -4.64 12.34 7.37
CA ALA A 179 -5.56 11.26 7.75
C ALA A 179 -4.97 9.86 7.55
N VAL A 180 -4.24 9.65 6.45
CA VAL A 180 -3.54 8.39 6.17
C VAL A 180 -2.41 8.17 7.18
N ALA A 181 -1.65 9.21 7.50
CA ALA A 181 -0.56 9.13 8.47
C ALA A 181 -1.08 8.78 9.88
N LEU A 182 -2.12 9.47 10.33
CA LEU A 182 -2.79 9.18 11.60
C LEU A 182 -3.29 7.73 11.66
N TYR A 183 -3.91 7.26 10.57
CA TYR A 183 -4.38 5.89 10.49
C TYR A 183 -3.24 4.88 10.59
N PHE A 184 -2.20 4.97 9.76
CA PHE A 184 -1.14 3.95 9.77
C PHE A 184 -0.30 3.97 11.04
N TRP A 185 -0.12 5.14 11.66
CA TRP A 185 0.49 5.22 12.98
C TRP A 185 -0.37 4.47 14.01
N SER A 186 -1.67 4.78 14.10
CA SER A 186 -2.56 4.10 15.05
C SER A 186 -2.65 2.59 14.78
N TYR A 187 -2.66 2.19 13.50
CA TYR A 187 -2.66 0.79 13.08
C TYR A 187 -1.41 0.06 13.57
N ASN A 188 -0.22 0.66 13.40
CA ASN A 188 1.02 0.02 13.78
C ASN A 188 1.21 -0.05 15.31
N PHE A 189 0.85 1.01 16.04
CA PHE A 189 1.27 1.19 17.44
C PHE A 189 0.16 1.03 18.48
N CYS A 190 -1.10 1.29 18.11
CA CYS A 190 -2.22 1.31 19.07
C CYS A 190 -3.21 0.15 18.87
N LEU A 191 -3.42 -0.29 17.62
CA LEU A 191 -4.46 -1.26 17.31
C LEU A 191 -3.97 -2.70 17.41
N ILE A 192 -4.65 -3.51 18.24
CA ILE A 192 -4.40 -4.94 18.35
C ILE A 192 -4.85 -5.64 17.05
N HIS A 193 -3.91 -6.30 16.38
CA HIS A 193 -4.23 -7.09 15.20
C HIS A 193 -4.83 -8.43 15.61
N ARG A 194 -6.01 -8.77 15.09
CA ARG A 194 -6.80 -9.94 15.54
C ARG A 194 -6.02 -11.25 15.50
N SER A 195 -5.21 -11.49 14.46
CA SER A 195 -4.43 -12.74 14.34
C SER A 195 -3.16 -12.74 15.19
N LEU A 196 -2.56 -11.58 15.44
CA LEU A 196 -1.31 -11.47 16.19
C LEU A 196 -1.56 -11.40 17.69
N ARG A 197 -2.77 -10.96 18.10
CA ARG A 197 -3.13 -10.68 19.50
C ARG A 197 -2.26 -9.59 20.16
N MET A 198 -1.51 -8.86 19.37
CA MET A 198 -0.68 -7.70 19.72
C MET A 198 -0.70 -6.69 18.58
N THR A 199 -0.04 -5.54 18.75
CA THR A 199 0.08 -4.54 17.69
C THR A 199 1.12 -4.99 16.64
N PRO A 200 1.00 -4.54 15.38
CA PRO A 200 2.01 -4.84 14.37
C PRO A 200 3.42 -4.39 14.77
N ALA A 201 3.56 -3.25 15.45
CA ALA A 201 4.85 -2.79 15.95
C ALA A 201 5.45 -3.70 17.03
N MET A 202 4.62 -4.30 17.89
CA MET A 202 5.09 -5.32 18.83
C MET A 202 5.55 -6.59 18.11
N ALA A 203 4.77 -7.07 17.14
CA ALA A 203 5.13 -8.25 16.37
C ALA A 203 6.42 -8.06 15.54
N ALA A 204 6.69 -6.83 15.12
CA ALA A 204 7.92 -6.45 14.44
C ALA A 204 9.10 -6.16 15.39
N GLY A 205 8.90 -6.27 16.71
CA GLY A 205 9.94 -6.03 17.73
C GLY A 205 10.34 -4.55 17.89
N ILE A 206 9.51 -3.61 17.45
CA ILE A 206 9.79 -2.16 17.52
C ILE A 206 9.45 -1.59 18.91
N THR A 207 8.48 -2.17 19.59
CA THR A 207 8.01 -1.77 20.91
C THR A 207 7.55 -3.02 21.67
N ASP A 208 7.58 -2.98 23.00
CA ASP A 208 7.14 -4.06 23.88
C ASP A 208 5.73 -3.82 24.46
N ARG A 209 5.16 -2.64 24.21
CA ARG A 209 3.84 -2.23 24.70
C ARG A 209 2.99 -1.57 23.62
N ILE A 210 1.69 -1.50 23.88
CA ILE A 210 0.73 -0.71 23.11
C ILE A 210 0.95 0.77 23.42
N TRP A 211 0.95 1.60 22.38
CA TRP A 211 1.08 3.04 22.55
C TRP A 211 -0.28 3.70 22.74
N GLU A 212 -0.30 4.76 23.55
CA GLU A 212 -1.46 5.62 23.73
C GLU A 212 -1.49 6.75 22.69
N LEU A 213 -2.66 7.35 22.46
CA LEU A 213 -2.83 8.37 21.41
C LEU A 213 -2.01 9.66 21.66
N ASP A 214 -1.69 9.96 22.90
CA ASP A 214 -0.87 11.11 23.31
C ASP A 214 0.58 10.99 22.85
N GLU A 215 1.08 9.78 22.65
CA GLU A 215 2.43 9.51 22.13
C GLU A 215 2.60 9.85 20.64
N LEU A 216 1.53 10.30 19.97
CA LEU A 216 1.58 10.79 18.59
C LEU A 216 2.10 12.24 18.49
N ILE A 217 2.00 13.02 19.58
CA ILE A 217 2.19 14.48 19.59
C ILE A 217 3.61 14.86 20.02
#